data_AF-A0A3D1CTA0-F1
#
_entry.id   AF-A0A3D1CTA0-F1
#
_cell.length_a   1.000
_cell.length_b   1.000
_cell.length_c   1.000
_cell.angle_alpha   90.00
_cell.angle_beta   90.00
_cell.angle_gamma   90.00
#
_symmetry.space_group_name_H-M   'P 1'
#
loop_
_entity.id
_entity.type
_entity.pdbx_description
1 polymer ?
#
loop_
_entity_poly.entity_id
_entity_poly.type
_entity_poly.pdbx_seq_one_letter_code
_entity_poly.pdbx_strand_id
1 'polypeptide(L)'
;MRFFMMYQCFIVHKNIVGFFVAAGLFLFVPTGFTQELGKEIFTQKCSACHSIGKGRLVGPDLAGVNDRRSEGWLLKFIKSPQAVINSGDPG
;
A
#
# COMPACT_ATOMS: atom_id res chain seq x y z
N MET A 1 -31.45 -15.68 44.22
CA MET A 1 -30.04 -15.23 44.13
C MET A 1 -29.15 -16.05 43.17
N ARG A 2 -29.56 -17.25 42.69
CA ARG A 2 -28.77 -18.07 41.72
C ARG A 2 -28.89 -17.68 40.24
N PHE A 3 -29.91 -16.90 39.85
CA PHE A 3 -30.17 -16.53 38.46
C PHE A 3 -29.26 -15.39 37.94
N PHE A 4 -28.84 -14.49 38.84
CA PHE A 4 -27.98 -13.34 38.49
C PHE A 4 -26.52 -13.75 38.23
N MET A 5 -26.04 -14.81 38.89
CA MET A 5 -24.67 -15.33 38.75
C MET A 5 -24.45 -16.03 37.38
N MET A 6 -25.49 -16.68 36.84
CA MET A 6 -25.38 -17.45 35.59
C MET A 6 -25.36 -16.54 34.35
N TYR A 7 -25.99 -15.37 34.42
CA TYR A 7 -26.04 -14.38 33.33
C TYR A 7 -24.70 -13.65 33.13
N GLN A 8 -23.96 -13.41 34.21
CA GLN A 8 -22.65 -12.73 34.17
C GLN A 8 -21.54 -13.63 33.59
N CYS A 9 -21.68 -14.96 33.67
CA CYS A 9 -20.76 -15.90 33.03
C CYS A 9 -20.94 -15.94 31.49
N PHE A 10 -22.18 -15.79 31.01
CA PHE A 10 -22.51 -15.86 29.57
C PHE A 10 -22.04 -14.62 28.78
N ILE A 11 -22.05 -13.44 29.41
CA ILE A 11 -21.59 -12.18 28.80
C ILE A 11 -20.06 -12.14 28.67
N VAL A 12 -19.33 -12.63 29.68
CA VAL A 12 -17.85 -12.66 29.66
C VAL A 12 -17.32 -13.60 28.56
N HIS A 13 -18.00 -14.72 28.28
CA HIS A 13 -17.64 -15.62 27.19
C HIS A 13 -17.88 -15.02 25.79
N LYS A 14 -18.97 -14.27 25.58
CA LYS A 14 -19.22 -13.60 24.29
C LYS A 14 -18.17 -12.53 23.96
N ASN A 15 -17.71 -11.78 24.95
CA ASN A 15 -16.70 -10.73 24.76
C ASN A 15 -15.29 -11.32 24.55
N ILE A 16 -14.95 -12.42 25.22
CA ILE A 16 -13.69 -13.16 24.99
C ILE A 16 -13.64 -13.76 23.58
N VAL A 17 -14.69 -14.46 23.14
CA VAL A 17 -14.73 -15.06 21.80
C VAL A 17 -14.73 -13.97 20.71
N GLY A 18 -15.47 -12.86 20.92
CA GLY A 18 -15.45 -11.71 20.02
C GLY A 18 -14.07 -11.06 19.90
N PHE A 19 -13.32 -10.97 21.01
CA PHE A 19 -11.95 -10.45 21.03
C PHE A 19 -10.97 -11.36 20.28
N PHE A 20 -11.07 -12.68 20.45
CA PHE A 20 -10.21 -13.64 19.72
C PHE A 20 -10.51 -13.70 18.21
N VAL A 21 -11.78 -13.55 17.80
CA VAL A 21 -12.17 -13.50 16.37
C VAL A 21 -11.69 -12.21 15.72
N ALA A 22 -11.85 -11.05 16.37
CA ALA A 22 -11.37 -9.78 15.86
C ALA A 22 -9.83 -9.71 15.77
N ALA A 23 -9.13 -10.26 16.77
CA ALA A 23 -7.68 -10.37 16.76
C ALA A 23 -7.17 -11.32 15.66
N GLY A 24 -7.87 -12.44 15.42
CA GLY A 24 -7.54 -13.38 14.34
C GLY A 24 -7.69 -12.78 12.93
N LEU A 25 -8.72 -11.94 12.71
CA LEU A 25 -8.93 -11.26 11.43
C LEU A 25 -7.82 -10.24 11.10
N PHE A 26 -7.27 -9.58 12.12
CA PHE A 26 -6.21 -8.57 11.94
C PHE A 26 -4.85 -9.19 11.58
N LEU A 27 -4.63 -10.46 11.95
CA LEU A 27 -3.40 -11.21 11.62
C LEU A 27 -3.40 -11.80 10.21
N PHE A 28 -4.52 -11.74 9.49
CA PHE A 28 -4.67 -12.30 8.15
C PHE A 28 -4.86 -11.21 7.09
N VAL A 29 -4.04 -10.15 7.13
CA VAL A 29 -3.96 -9.19 6.02
C VAL A 29 -2.91 -9.69 5.03
N PRO A 30 -3.30 -10.25 3.86
CA PRO A 30 -2.35 -10.66 2.85
C PRO A 30 -1.67 -9.43 2.22
N THR A 31 -0.38 -9.25 2.50
CA THR A 31 0.44 -8.14 1.99
C THR A 31 0.76 -8.25 0.48
N GLY A 32 0.32 -9.32 -0.19
CA GLY A 32 0.72 -9.65 -1.57
C GLY A 32 -0.11 -9.03 -2.70
N PHE A 33 -1.28 -8.45 -2.42
CA PHE A 33 -2.18 -7.96 -3.49
C PHE A 33 -1.74 -6.66 -4.15
N THR A 34 -0.88 -5.87 -3.51
CA THR A 34 -0.55 -4.50 -3.98
C THR A 34 0.49 -4.49 -5.09
N GLN A 35 1.39 -5.48 -5.16
CA GLN A 35 2.49 -5.52 -6.12
C GLN A 35 2.02 -5.82 -7.54
N GLU A 36 1.13 -6.81 -7.70
CA GLU A 36 0.58 -7.18 -9.01
C GLU A 36 -0.27 -6.05 -9.62
N LEU A 37 -1.05 -5.36 -8.79
CA LEU A 37 -1.82 -4.19 -9.22
C LEU A 37 -0.89 -3.07 -9.71
N GLY A 38 0.21 -2.80 -8.98
CA GLY A 38 1.20 -1.81 -9.39
C GLY A 38 1.84 -2.14 -10.75
N LYS A 39 2.14 -3.42 -11.00
CA LYS A 39 2.67 -3.91 -12.28
C LYS A 39 1.67 -3.74 -13.43
N GLU A 40 0.40 -4.02 -13.19
CA GLU A 40 -0.66 -3.82 -14.19
C GLU A 40 -0.78 -2.33 -14.57
N ILE A 41 -0.85 -1.45 -13.57
CA ILE A 41 -0.92 0.01 -13.79
C ILE A 41 0.30 0.50 -14.57
N PHE A 42 1.51 0.05 -14.20
CA PHE A 42 2.72 0.41 -14.93
C PHE A 42 2.62 0.01 -16.41
N THR A 43 2.15 -1.21 -16.66
CA THR A 43 1.98 -1.75 -18.02
C THR A 43 0.98 -0.90 -18.82
N GLN A 44 -0.14 -0.51 -18.22
CA GLN A 44 -1.20 0.23 -18.90
C GLN A 44 -0.91 1.72 -19.09
N LYS A 45 -0.16 2.35 -18.18
CA LYS A 45 -0.05 3.82 -18.11
C LYS A 45 1.37 4.37 -18.27
N CYS A 46 2.40 3.58 -17.96
CA CYS A 46 3.77 4.07 -17.88
C CYS A 46 4.70 3.46 -18.92
N SER A 47 4.45 2.21 -19.32
CA SER A 47 5.32 1.41 -20.19
C SER A 47 5.54 2.01 -21.59
N ALA A 48 4.63 2.87 -22.05
CA ALA A 48 4.77 3.58 -23.32
C ALA A 48 5.99 4.53 -23.33
N CYS A 49 6.36 5.07 -22.16
CA CYS A 49 7.42 6.06 -22.05
C CYS A 49 8.60 5.59 -21.20
N HIS A 50 8.38 4.66 -20.26
CA HIS A 50 9.39 4.22 -19.30
C HIS A 50 9.65 2.72 -19.42
N SER A 51 10.90 2.34 -19.17
CA SER A 51 11.31 0.94 -19.04
C SER A 51 11.70 0.60 -17.60
N ILE A 52 11.92 -0.69 -17.34
CA ILE A 52 12.53 -1.21 -16.12
C ILE A 52 13.74 -2.05 -16.52
N GLY A 53 14.94 -1.51 -16.35
CA GLY A 53 16.22 -2.19 -16.58
C GLY A 53 16.58 -2.38 -18.05
N LYS A 54 15.89 -1.68 -18.96
CA LYS A 54 16.12 -1.76 -20.42
C LYS A 54 16.64 -0.44 -21.00
N GLY A 55 16.95 0.53 -20.15
CA GLY A 55 17.45 1.84 -20.55
C GLY A 55 16.35 2.85 -20.89
N ARG A 56 16.80 4.00 -21.41
CA ARG A 56 15.92 5.13 -21.72
C ARG A 56 15.04 4.84 -22.94
N LEU A 57 13.77 5.25 -22.86
CA LEU A 57 12.85 5.32 -24.00
C LEU A 57 12.53 6.80 -24.29
N VAL A 58 11.27 7.21 -24.11
CA VAL A 58 10.88 8.63 -24.08
C VAL A 58 11.29 9.25 -22.74
N GLY A 59 10.98 8.55 -21.65
CA GLY A 59 11.41 8.86 -20.28
C GLY A 59 12.63 8.03 -19.86
N PRO A 60 13.28 8.40 -18.73
CA PRO A 60 14.37 7.63 -18.14
C PRO A 60 13.93 6.23 -17.67
N ASP A 61 14.88 5.32 -17.52
CA ASP A 61 14.65 4.02 -16.90
C ASP A 61 14.28 4.18 -15.41
N LEU A 62 13.27 3.44 -14.96
CA LEU A 62 12.81 3.49 -13.57
C LEU A 62 13.39 2.36 -12.69
N ALA A 63 14.26 1.50 -13.23
CA ALA A 63 15.03 0.56 -12.40
C ALA A 63 15.82 1.32 -11.32
N GLY A 64 15.66 0.91 -10.05
CA GLY A 64 16.31 1.54 -8.89
C GLY A 64 15.83 2.96 -8.58
N VAL A 65 14.64 3.38 -9.06
CA VAL A 65 14.15 4.75 -8.81
C VAL A 65 13.95 5.04 -7.31
N ASN A 66 13.60 4.02 -6.53
CA ASN A 66 13.43 4.12 -5.07
C ASN A 66 14.75 4.39 -4.33
N ASP A 67 15.90 4.08 -4.94
CA ASP A 67 17.22 4.36 -4.36
C ASP A 67 17.66 5.80 -4.64
N ARG A 68 17.14 6.39 -5.73
CA ARG A 68 17.51 7.74 -6.19
C ARG A 68 16.58 8.83 -5.68
N ARG A 69 15.33 8.48 -5.35
CA ARG A 69 14.28 9.43 -4.98
C ARG A 69 13.50 8.92 -3.78
N SER A 70 13.19 9.83 -2.86
CA SER A 70 12.34 9.51 -1.72
C SER A 70 10.91 9.21 -2.17
N GLU A 71 10.20 8.39 -1.40
CA GLU A 71 8.78 8.10 -1.65
C GLU A 71 7.93 9.38 -1.75
N GLY A 72 8.18 10.34 -0.86
CA GLY A 72 7.48 11.63 -0.87
C GLY A 72 7.70 12.43 -2.16
N TRP A 73 8.89 12.32 -2.77
CA TRP A 73 9.15 12.92 -4.07
C TRP A 73 8.40 12.17 -5.18
N LEU A 74 8.45 10.83 -5.19
CA LEU A 74 7.80 9.99 -6.19
C LEU A 74 6.29 10.22 -6.22
N LEU A 75 5.64 10.28 -5.05
CA LEU A 75 4.22 10.54 -4.95
C LEU A 75 3.81 11.91 -5.52
N LYS A 76 4.64 12.95 -5.31
CA LYS A 76 4.39 14.27 -5.89
C LYS A 76 4.60 14.25 -7.40
N PHE A 77 5.70 13.65 -7.86
CA PHE A 77 6.08 13.60 -9.26
C PHE A 77 5.09 12.79 -10.10
N ILE A 78 4.63 11.63 -9.61
CA ILE A 78 3.64 10.80 -10.32
C ILE A 78 2.29 11.53 -10.46
N LYS A 79 1.89 12.30 -9.44
CA LYS A 79 0.62 13.04 -9.45
C LYS A 79 0.66 14.30 -10.32
N SER A 80 1.76 15.03 -10.30
CA SER A 80 1.91 16.28 -11.05
C SER A 80 3.38 16.53 -11.42
N PRO A 81 3.89 15.86 -12.47
CA PRO A 81 5.31 15.98 -12.82
C PRO A 81 5.68 17.40 -13.23
N GLN A 82 4.77 18.10 -13.95
CA GLN A 82 5.00 19.47 -14.37
C GLN A 82 5.12 20.44 -13.19
N ALA A 83 4.34 20.26 -12.12
CA ALA A 83 4.45 21.09 -10.93
C ALA A 83 5.80 20.90 -10.23
N VAL A 84 6.29 19.66 -10.16
CA VAL A 84 7.61 19.38 -9.58
C VAL A 84 8.73 19.99 -10.44
N ILE A 85 8.69 19.79 -11.76
CA ILE A 85 9.67 20.38 -12.69
C ILE A 85 9.67 21.92 -12.60
N ASN A 86 8.48 22.54 -12.61
CA ASN A 86 8.33 23.99 -12.54
C ASN A 86 8.77 24.58 -11.19
N SER A 87 8.85 23.76 -10.13
CA SER A 87 9.36 24.18 -8.83
C SER A 87 10.89 24.35 -8.81
N GLY A 88 11.58 24.00 -9.91
CA GLY A 88 13.03 24.06 -10.03
C GLY A 88 13.75 22.81 -9.51
N ASP A 89 13.05 21.68 -9.39
CA ASP A 89 13.69 20.39 -9.07
C ASP A 89 14.72 20.05 -10.17
N PRO A 90 15.99 19.79 -9.82
CA PRO A 90 17.04 19.59 -10.80
C PRO A 90 16.97 18.26 -11.56
N GLY A 91 16.01 17.37 -11.21
CA GLY A 91 15.84 16.06 -11.86
C GLY A 91 16.84 15.01 -11.41
#